data_AF-W2HE33-F1
#
_entry.id   AF-W2HE33-F1
#
_cell.length_a   1.000
_cell.length_b   1.000
_cell.length_c   1.000
_cell.angle_alpha   90.00
_cell.angle_beta   90.00
_cell.angle_gamma   90.00
#
_symmetry.space_group_name_H-M   'P 1'
#
loop_
_entity.id
_entity.type
_entity.pdbx_description
1 polymer ?
#
loop_
_entity_poly.entity_id
_entity_poly.type
_entity_poly.pdbx_seq_one_letter_code
_entity_poly.pdbx_strand_id
1 'polypeptide(L)'
;MWNVPSGAPPLEEDFAFNTVDFMTLLEDFAERQRKQKHSVDRLSVADLFVIHIMKNLQRLRDLIQAHKLTINVMYGVVKAVRGKAANDPVNQELLARIAMMHPYTISWSNVLDYFLPDDFHDLARRCSMYGDCMHYGYSMNWPTQVYGASIIDYDPKYCKQVIDTTLDTALCFSTSSGPSAVPSSMELFKMMGLDKLVTLPFREHPLNATGYVLAHVYKQHWIDHFMKTGELTGTAAFRLGASYTPSNNGLQMDTMDLSMPSPLYRTSLTLYMSWCYDPELRLQGANNPLELGAATDKDLMADMLKYL
;
A
#
# COMPACT_ATOMS: atom_id res chain seq x y z
N MET A 1 5.91 -4.29 -8.84
CA MET A 1 5.48 -3.49 -7.68
C MET A 1 6.78 -2.96 -7.05
N TRP A 2 6.96 -1.65 -7.04
CA TRP A 2 8.27 -1.03 -6.74
C TRP A 2 8.53 -0.80 -5.24
N ASN A 3 7.56 -1.09 -4.38
CA ASN A 3 7.68 -1.11 -2.92
C ASN A 3 6.59 -2.02 -2.33
N VAL A 4 6.86 -2.61 -1.17
CA VAL A 4 5.81 -3.13 -0.29
C VAL A 4 5.16 -1.91 0.37
N PRO A 5 3.82 -1.83 0.50
CA PRO A 5 3.20 -0.77 1.27
C PRO A 5 3.83 -0.67 2.66
N SER A 6 4.08 0.56 3.13
CA SER A 6 4.37 0.82 4.54
C SER A 6 3.31 0.11 5.42
N GLY A 7 3.68 -0.41 6.60
CA GLY A 7 2.77 -1.19 7.44
C GLY A 7 2.65 -2.69 7.08
N ALA A 8 3.37 -3.15 6.05
CA ALA A 8 3.62 -4.58 5.93
C ALA A 8 4.36 -5.10 7.17
N PRO A 9 4.01 -6.28 7.74
CA PRO A 9 4.77 -6.83 8.84
C PRO A 9 6.23 -6.86 8.44
N PRO A 10 7.15 -6.53 9.38
CA PRO A 10 8.55 -6.82 9.26
C PRO A 10 8.66 -8.22 8.72
N LEU A 11 9.07 -8.22 7.48
CA LEU A 11 9.24 -9.40 6.71
C LEU A 11 10.33 -10.17 7.52
N GLU A 12 9.98 -11.31 8.14
CA GLU A 12 10.90 -12.33 8.71
C GLU A 12 11.75 -13.03 7.64
N GLU A 13 13.09 -12.98 7.73
CA GLU A 13 14.18 -13.38 6.79
C GLU A 13 13.92 -14.21 5.49
N ASP A 14 12.85 -15.01 5.38
CA ASP A 14 12.45 -15.85 4.24
C ASP A 14 11.20 -15.35 3.46
N PHE A 15 11.30 -14.27 2.67
CA PHE A 15 10.17 -13.79 1.83
C PHE A 15 10.02 -14.51 0.50
N ALA A 16 8.79 -14.60 -0.02
CA ALA A 16 8.53 -14.92 -1.42
C ALA A 16 8.45 -13.68 -2.35
N PHE A 17 8.39 -12.47 -1.80
CA PHE A 17 8.16 -11.25 -2.59
C PHE A 17 9.47 -10.59 -3.02
N ASN A 18 9.67 -10.48 -4.34
CA ASN A 18 10.82 -9.84 -4.98
C ASN A 18 10.63 -8.33 -5.15
N THR A 19 10.29 -7.62 -4.08
CA THR A 19 10.28 -6.16 -4.10
C THR A 19 11.69 -5.64 -3.81
N VAL A 20 12.15 -4.70 -4.63
CA VAL A 20 13.38 -3.95 -4.36
C VAL A 20 12.96 -2.56 -3.99
N ASP A 21 13.15 -2.19 -2.72
CA ASP A 21 12.82 -0.84 -2.29
C ASP A 21 13.78 0.18 -2.89
N PHE A 22 13.19 1.24 -3.43
CA PHE A 22 13.94 2.29 -4.09
C PHE A 22 14.83 3.05 -3.09
N MET A 23 14.40 3.23 -1.85
CA MET A 23 15.23 3.89 -0.83
C MET A 23 16.45 3.04 -0.48
N THR A 24 16.28 1.74 -0.34
CA THR A 24 17.38 0.77 -0.16
C THR A 24 18.40 0.86 -1.29
N LEU A 25 17.95 1.00 -2.56
CA LEU A 25 18.87 1.20 -3.70
C LEU A 25 19.65 2.51 -3.62
N LEU A 26 19.01 3.59 -3.15
CA LEU A 26 19.64 4.90 -3.00
C LEU A 26 20.68 4.90 -1.88
N GLU A 27 20.39 4.22 -0.77
CA GLU A 27 21.32 4.04 0.35
C GLU A 27 22.56 3.23 -0.11
N ASP A 28 22.35 2.11 -0.79
CA ASP A 28 23.41 1.27 -1.36
C ASP A 28 24.29 2.05 -2.35
N PHE A 29 23.66 2.86 -3.20
CA PHE A 29 24.37 3.72 -4.14
C PHE A 29 25.19 4.80 -3.41
N ALA A 30 24.60 5.47 -2.43
CA ALA A 30 25.27 6.52 -1.65
C ALA A 30 26.43 5.96 -0.82
N GLU A 31 26.27 4.79 -0.22
CA GLU A 31 27.32 4.14 0.57
C GLU A 31 28.50 3.70 -0.32
N ARG A 32 28.23 3.13 -1.50
CA ARG A 32 29.27 2.72 -2.45
C ARG A 32 30.03 3.91 -3.05
N GLN A 33 29.35 5.03 -3.32
CA GLN A 33 30.01 6.26 -3.75
C GLN A 33 30.98 6.81 -2.69
N ARG A 34 30.64 6.66 -1.39
CA ARG A 34 31.53 7.08 -0.29
C ARG A 34 32.76 6.18 -0.17
N LYS A 35 32.63 4.87 -0.43
CA LYS A 35 33.69 3.86 -0.26
C LYS A 35 34.67 3.78 -1.43
N GLN A 36 34.27 4.03 -2.68
CA GLN A 36 35.14 3.91 -3.85
C GLN A 36 35.62 5.29 -4.37
N LYS A 37 36.75 5.79 -3.84
CA LYS A 37 37.39 7.02 -4.35
C LYS A 37 38.08 6.86 -5.71
N HIS A 38 38.49 5.64 -6.09
CA HIS A 38 39.12 5.34 -7.38
C HIS A 38 38.81 3.91 -7.81
N SER A 39 37.84 3.71 -8.70
CA SER A 39 37.69 2.45 -9.43
C SER A 39 36.92 2.67 -10.74
N VAL A 40 37.26 1.87 -11.74
CA VAL A 40 36.83 1.95 -13.14
C VAL A 40 35.40 1.41 -13.34
N ASP A 41 34.80 0.82 -12.30
CA ASP A 41 33.44 0.25 -12.35
C ASP A 41 32.48 1.04 -11.44
N ARG A 42 32.14 2.26 -11.84
CA ARG A 42 30.99 2.98 -11.25
C ARG A 42 29.70 2.31 -11.71
N LEU A 43 29.19 1.37 -10.93
CA LEU A 43 27.85 0.80 -11.11
C LEU A 43 26.81 1.92 -11.05
N SER A 44 25.96 1.98 -12.07
CA SER A 44 24.80 2.88 -12.08
C SER A 44 23.71 2.38 -11.13
N VAL A 45 22.73 3.23 -10.82
CA VAL A 45 21.51 2.83 -10.08
C VAL A 45 20.79 1.67 -10.81
N ALA A 46 20.83 1.64 -12.14
CA ALA A 46 20.25 0.56 -12.93
C ALA A 46 21.02 -0.77 -12.74
N ASP A 47 22.36 -0.73 -12.67
CA ASP A 47 23.17 -1.93 -12.43
C ASP A 47 22.93 -2.49 -11.02
N LEU A 48 22.83 -1.61 -10.02
CA LEU A 48 22.48 -2.00 -8.65
C LEU A 48 21.08 -2.63 -8.58
N PHE A 49 20.11 -2.08 -9.31
CA PHE A 49 18.77 -2.64 -9.42
C PHE A 49 18.80 -4.06 -10.03
N VAL A 50 19.49 -4.24 -11.16
CA VAL A 50 19.62 -5.56 -11.81
C VAL A 50 20.26 -6.57 -10.86
N ILE A 51 21.31 -6.18 -10.14
CA ILE A 51 21.96 -7.05 -9.14
C ILE A 51 20.98 -7.47 -8.04
N HIS A 52 20.20 -6.53 -7.49
CA HIS A 52 19.22 -6.84 -6.44
C HIS A 52 18.13 -7.78 -6.94
N ILE A 53 17.56 -7.49 -8.11
CA ILE A 53 16.54 -8.34 -8.73
C ILE A 53 17.08 -9.75 -8.99
N MET A 54 18.31 -9.85 -9.49
CA MET A 54 18.92 -11.16 -9.77
C MET A 54 19.18 -11.97 -8.51
N LYS A 55 19.67 -11.34 -7.42
CA LYS A 55 19.82 -11.99 -6.12
C LYS A 55 18.48 -12.47 -5.58
N ASN A 56 17.45 -11.64 -5.67
CA ASN A 56 16.11 -11.96 -5.21
C ASN A 56 15.49 -13.13 -5.99
N LEU A 57 15.63 -13.13 -7.31
CA LEU A 57 15.18 -14.25 -8.16
C LEU A 57 15.94 -15.55 -7.86
N GLN A 58 17.25 -15.48 -7.62
CA GLN A 58 18.02 -16.65 -7.23
C GLN A 58 17.56 -17.20 -5.88
N ARG A 59 17.34 -16.32 -4.89
CA ARG A 59 16.80 -16.72 -3.58
C ARG A 59 15.44 -17.41 -3.69
N LEU A 60 14.50 -16.87 -4.48
CA LEU A 60 13.21 -17.54 -4.70
C LEU A 60 13.36 -18.91 -5.34
N ARG A 61 14.25 -19.03 -6.33
CA ARG A 61 14.55 -20.31 -6.95
C ARG A 61 15.05 -21.31 -5.90
N ASP A 62 15.97 -20.89 -5.03
CA ASP A 62 16.53 -21.76 -4.00
C ASP A 62 15.44 -22.20 -2.99
N LEU A 63 14.53 -21.28 -2.59
CA LEU A 63 13.39 -21.60 -1.72
C LEU A 63 12.39 -22.59 -2.36
N ILE A 64 12.11 -22.43 -3.66
CA ILE A 64 11.25 -23.35 -4.42
C ILE A 64 11.91 -24.73 -4.51
N GLN A 65 13.21 -24.77 -4.82
CA GLN A 65 13.97 -26.03 -4.91
C GLN A 65 14.08 -26.75 -3.57
N ALA A 66 14.16 -26.00 -2.47
CA ALA A 66 14.19 -26.54 -1.11
C ALA A 66 12.79 -26.91 -0.57
N HIS A 67 11.73 -26.79 -1.38
CA HIS A 67 10.33 -27.00 -0.97
C HIS A 67 9.86 -26.12 0.21
N LYS A 68 10.54 -25.00 0.44
CA LYS A 68 10.14 -23.98 1.44
C LYS A 68 9.15 -22.97 0.88
N LEU A 69 9.05 -22.85 -0.44
CA LEU A 69 8.10 -21.97 -1.14
C LEU A 69 7.28 -22.75 -2.15
N THR A 70 5.96 -22.73 -1.99
CA THR A 70 5.00 -23.24 -2.98
C THR A 70 4.20 -22.08 -3.57
N ILE A 71 4.16 -21.99 -4.90
CA ILE A 71 3.35 -20.99 -5.60
C ILE A 71 2.17 -21.70 -6.26
N ASN A 72 0.97 -21.38 -5.80
CA ASN A 72 -0.27 -21.90 -6.37
C ASN A 72 -0.99 -20.79 -7.13
N VAL A 73 -1.32 -21.05 -8.40
CA VAL A 73 -2.14 -20.14 -9.21
C VAL A 73 -3.55 -20.65 -9.26
N MET A 74 -4.48 -19.86 -8.75
CA MET A 74 -5.91 -20.16 -8.76
C MET A 74 -6.66 -19.10 -9.55
N TYR A 75 -7.54 -19.55 -10.45
CA TYR A 75 -8.40 -18.69 -11.24
C TYR A 75 -9.82 -18.69 -10.65
N GLY A 76 -10.41 -17.50 -10.58
CA GLY A 76 -11.80 -17.29 -10.16
C GLY A 76 -12.23 -15.87 -10.43
N VAL A 77 -13.54 -15.64 -10.50
CA VAL A 77 -14.12 -14.30 -10.64
C VAL A 77 -14.74 -13.92 -9.31
N VAL A 78 -14.15 -12.91 -8.68
CA VAL A 78 -14.66 -12.31 -7.46
C VAL A 78 -15.81 -11.37 -7.83
N LYS A 79 -16.97 -11.55 -7.20
CA LYS A 79 -18.19 -10.76 -7.46
C LYS A 79 -18.65 -10.02 -6.21
N ALA A 80 -19.42 -8.96 -6.42
CA ALA A 80 -20.03 -8.20 -5.33
C ALA A 80 -20.88 -9.12 -4.45
N VAL A 81 -20.77 -8.94 -3.14
CA VAL A 81 -21.47 -9.75 -2.12
C VAL A 81 -22.85 -9.21 -1.78
N ARG A 82 -23.37 -8.29 -2.61
CA ARG A 82 -24.71 -7.71 -2.53
C ARG A 82 -25.45 -7.81 -3.87
N GLY A 83 -26.77 -7.62 -3.82
CA GLY A 83 -27.62 -7.65 -5.00
C GLY A 83 -27.73 -9.04 -5.64
N LYS A 84 -27.91 -9.07 -6.97
CA LYS A 84 -28.17 -10.33 -7.71
C LYS A 84 -27.04 -11.37 -7.61
N ALA A 85 -25.82 -10.94 -7.25
CA ALA A 85 -24.65 -11.81 -7.14
C ALA A 85 -24.34 -12.30 -5.72
N ALA A 86 -25.08 -11.84 -4.69
CA ALA A 86 -24.80 -12.16 -3.29
C ALA A 86 -24.85 -13.67 -2.97
N ASN A 87 -25.75 -14.38 -3.65
CA ASN A 87 -25.95 -15.82 -3.48
C ASN A 87 -25.34 -16.64 -4.63
N ASP A 88 -24.36 -16.09 -5.35
CA ASP A 88 -23.64 -16.83 -6.37
C ASP A 88 -22.79 -17.94 -5.70
N PRO A 89 -23.13 -19.22 -5.91
CA PRO A 89 -22.45 -20.33 -5.24
C PRO A 89 -20.97 -20.40 -5.64
N VAL A 90 -20.61 -20.02 -6.86
CA VAL A 90 -19.22 -20.06 -7.34
C VAL A 90 -18.37 -19.01 -6.63
N ASN A 91 -18.94 -17.81 -6.40
CA ASN A 91 -18.26 -16.76 -5.64
C ASN A 91 -18.11 -17.17 -4.17
N GLN A 92 -19.15 -17.77 -3.56
CA GLN A 92 -19.10 -18.23 -2.17
C GLN A 92 -18.07 -19.34 -1.96
N GLU A 93 -17.99 -20.31 -2.88
CA GLU A 93 -16.99 -21.37 -2.83
C GLU A 93 -15.57 -20.81 -2.96
N LEU A 94 -15.35 -19.83 -3.84
CA LEU A 94 -14.05 -19.16 -3.98
C LEU A 94 -13.64 -18.44 -2.69
N LEU A 95 -14.52 -17.63 -2.10
CA LEU A 95 -14.24 -16.91 -0.86
C LEU A 95 -13.98 -17.87 0.30
N ALA A 96 -14.77 -18.94 0.41
CA ALA A 96 -14.56 -19.98 1.42
C ALA A 96 -13.21 -20.68 1.23
N ARG A 97 -12.83 -21.01 -0.01
CA ARG A 97 -11.53 -21.61 -0.31
C ARG A 97 -10.37 -20.69 0.07
N ILE A 98 -10.49 -19.38 -0.14
CA ILE A 98 -9.49 -18.40 0.30
C ILE A 98 -9.40 -18.39 1.82
N ALA A 99 -10.54 -18.31 2.51
CA ALA A 99 -10.59 -18.31 3.97
C ALA A 99 -9.96 -19.57 4.58
N MET A 100 -10.22 -20.74 4.00
CA MET A 100 -9.67 -22.02 4.45
C MET A 100 -8.15 -22.14 4.29
N MET A 101 -7.50 -21.22 3.57
CA MET A 101 -6.03 -21.14 3.54
C MET A 101 -5.45 -20.46 4.77
N HIS A 102 -6.27 -19.85 5.63
CA HIS A 102 -5.84 -19.04 6.79
C HIS A 102 -4.74 -18.04 6.40
N PRO A 103 -5.02 -17.15 5.43
CA PRO A 103 -3.99 -16.26 4.92
C PRO A 103 -3.51 -15.30 6.01
N TYR A 104 -2.20 -15.32 6.30
CA TYR A 104 -1.58 -14.32 7.17
C TYR A 104 -1.59 -12.91 6.54
N THR A 105 -1.53 -12.85 5.21
CA THR A 105 -1.63 -11.61 4.45
C THR A 105 -2.46 -11.78 3.19
N ILE A 106 -3.18 -10.73 2.79
CA ILE A 106 -3.88 -10.65 1.50
C ILE A 106 -3.52 -9.34 0.79
N SER A 107 -2.95 -9.45 -0.41
CA SER A 107 -2.72 -8.31 -1.30
C SER A 107 -3.80 -8.22 -2.38
N TRP A 108 -4.58 -7.14 -2.34
CA TRP A 108 -5.73 -6.87 -3.19
C TRP A 108 -5.40 -6.15 -4.48
N SER A 109 -4.15 -5.75 -4.72
CA SER A 109 -3.82 -4.89 -5.87
C SER A 109 -4.74 -3.66 -5.88
N ASN A 110 -5.31 -3.30 -7.04
CA ASN A 110 -6.36 -2.29 -7.19
C ASN A 110 -7.80 -2.83 -7.20
N VAL A 111 -8.04 -4.04 -6.68
CA VAL A 111 -9.38 -4.66 -6.68
C VAL A 111 -10.42 -3.76 -6.01
N LEU A 112 -10.05 -3.07 -4.93
CA LEU A 112 -10.95 -2.19 -4.17
C LEU A 112 -11.56 -1.04 -4.99
N ASP A 113 -10.93 -0.62 -6.09
CA ASP A 113 -11.45 0.43 -6.98
C ASP A 113 -12.66 -0.01 -7.81
N TYR A 114 -12.89 -1.34 -7.92
CA TYR A 114 -13.95 -1.91 -8.73
C TYR A 114 -15.19 -2.29 -7.93
N PHE A 115 -15.20 -2.00 -6.63
CA PHE A 115 -16.28 -2.31 -5.72
C PHE A 115 -16.72 -1.06 -4.98
N LEU A 116 -17.98 -1.05 -4.54
CA LEU A 116 -18.37 -0.13 -3.48
C LEU A 116 -17.56 -0.47 -2.22
N PRO A 117 -17.07 0.52 -1.46
CA PRO A 117 -16.26 0.28 -0.27
C PRO A 117 -16.89 -0.76 0.68
N ASP A 118 -18.18 -0.63 1.02
CA ASP A 118 -18.83 -1.62 1.88
C ASP A 118 -18.79 -3.06 1.31
N ASP A 119 -19.02 -3.21 0.01
CA ASP A 119 -19.04 -4.52 -0.64
C ASP A 119 -17.65 -5.15 -0.62
N PHE A 120 -16.63 -4.31 -0.79
CA PHE A 120 -15.24 -4.72 -0.68
C PHE A 120 -14.89 -5.14 0.76
N HIS A 121 -15.29 -4.38 1.78
CA HIS A 121 -15.02 -4.76 3.18
C HIS A 121 -15.76 -6.05 3.57
N ASP A 122 -17.02 -6.22 3.17
CA ASP A 122 -17.75 -7.47 3.38
C ASP A 122 -17.03 -8.66 2.70
N LEU A 123 -16.50 -8.44 1.49
CA LEU A 123 -15.75 -9.45 0.74
C LEU A 123 -14.42 -9.81 1.42
N ALA A 124 -13.66 -8.80 1.83
CA ALA A 124 -12.37 -9.00 2.46
C ALA A 124 -12.51 -9.71 3.82
N ARG A 125 -13.52 -9.37 4.63
CA ARG A 125 -13.83 -10.07 5.90
C ARG A 125 -14.15 -11.56 5.70
N ARG A 126 -14.82 -11.93 4.60
CA ARG A 126 -15.10 -13.34 4.27
C ARG A 126 -13.81 -14.11 4.00
N CYS A 127 -12.84 -13.49 3.32
CA CYS A 127 -11.55 -14.10 3.03
C CYS A 127 -10.66 -14.24 4.28
N SER A 128 -10.85 -13.42 5.30
CA SER A 128 -10.06 -13.40 6.54
C SER A 128 -10.88 -13.70 7.79
N MET A 129 -11.92 -14.54 7.66
CA MET A 129 -12.87 -14.77 8.76
C MET A 129 -12.28 -15.45 10.00
N TYR A 130 -11.07 -15.99 9.90
CA TYR A 130 -10.37 -16.63 11.02
C TYR A 130 -9.44 -15.68 11.78
N GLY A 131 -9.38 -14.39 11.42
CA GLY A 131 -8.50 -13.41 12.07
C GLY A 131 -7.05 -13.51 11.59
N ASP A 132 -6.14 -12.89 12.36
CA ASP A 132 -4.67 -12.89 12.17
C ASP A 132 -4.24 -12.63 10.71
N CYS A 133 -4.96 -11.74 10.04
CA CYS A 133 -4.78 -11.48 8.61
C CYS A 133 -4.62 -9.99 8.35
N MET A 134 -3.48 -9.62 7.78
CA MET A 134 -3.21 -8.27 7.31
C MET A 134 -3.64 -8.10 5.86
N HIS A 135 -4.37 -7.02 5.57
CA HIS A 135 -4.77 -6.70 4.20
C HIS A 135 -3.94 -5.55 3.66
N TYR A 136 -3.58 -5.66 2.38
CA TYR A 136 -2.86 -4.64 1.61
C TYR A 136 -3.60 -4.38 0.32
N GLY A 137 -3.71 -3.12 -0.08
CA GLY A 137 -4.31 -2.74 -1.35
C GLY A 137 -3.80 -1.39 -1.80
N TYR A 138 -4.14 -1.02 -3.02
CA TYR A 138 -3.92 0.34 -3.48
C TYR A 138 -5.08 0.86 -4.31
N SER A 139 -5.47 2.11 -4.06
CA SER A 139 -6.46 2.80 -4.90
C SER A 139 -5.74 3.67 -5.91
N MET A 140 -6.03 3.47 -7.19
CA MET A 140 -5.58 4.35 -8.27
C MET A 140 -6.68 5.33 -8.69
N ASN A 141 -7.95 4.93 -8.53
CA ASN A 141 -9.10 5.68 -9.03
C ASN A 141 -9.77 6.55 -7.95
N TRP A 142 -9.29 6.56 -6.71
CA TRP A 142 -9.88 7.43 -5.68
C TRP A 142 -9.99 8.92 -6.05
N PRO A 143 -9.09 9.55 -6.86
CA PRO A 143 -9.25 10.97 -7.17
C PRO A 143 -10.52 11.25 -7.97
N THR A 144 -11.05 10.26 -8.71
CA THR A 144 -12.32 10.42 -9.43
C THR A 144 -13.54 10.30 -8.50
N GLN A 145 -13.33 9.92 -7.25
CA GLN A 145 -14.37 9.72 -6.23
C GLN A 145 -14.40 10.86 -5.21
N VAL A 146 -13.45 11.81 -5.28
CA VAL A 146 -13.34 12.93 -4.35
C VAL A 146 -13.39 14.25 -5.12
N TYR A 147 -14.47 15.01 -4.91
CA TYR A 147 -14.59 16.35 -5.48
C TYR A 147 -13.47 17.28 -4.98
N GLY A 148 -12.81 17.97 -5.91
CA GLY A 148 -11.69 18.87 -5.62
C GLY A 148 -10.33 18.18 -5.69
N ALA A 149 -10.28 16.84 -5.80
CA ALA A 149 -9.02 16.13 -6.02
C ALA A 149 -8.46 16.36 -7.45
N SER A 150 -9.26 16.95 -8.35
CA SER A 150 -8.83 17.39 -9.67
C SER A 150 -8.99 18.90 -9.83
N ILE A 151 -8.00 19.55 -10.46
CA ILE A 151 -8.05 20.99 -10.71
C ILE A 151 -9.22 21.38 -11.64
N ILE A 152 -9.75 20.43 -12.42
CA ILE A 152 -10.89 20.66 -13.32
C ILE A 152 -12.21 20.82 -12.58
N ASP A 153 -12.27 20.43 -11.30
CA ASP A 153 -13.48 20.53 -10.47
C ASP A 153 -13.76 21.98 -10.03
N TYR A 154 -12.80 22.88 -10.23
CA TYR A 154 -12.87 24.27 -9.77
C TYR A 154 -13.32 25.20 -10.90
N ASP A 155 -14.34 26.02 -10.64
CA ASP A 155 -14.76 27.07 -11.57
C ASP A 155 -13.70 28.20 -11.59
N PRO A 156 -13.07 28.50 -12.74
CA PRO A 156 -12.06 29.55 -12.84
C PRO A 156 -12.53 30.94 -12.38
N LYS A 157 -13.83 31.23 -12.47
CA LYS A 157 -14.40 32.53 -12.09
C LYS A 157 -14.50 32.68 -10.57
N TYR A 158 -14.86 31.62 -9.87
CA TYR A 158 -15.14 31.65 -8.43
C TYR A 158 -14.00 31.10 -7.56
N CYS A 159 -13.18 30.22 -8.13
CA CYS A 159 -12.11 29.50 -7.43
C CYS A 159 -10.71 29.92 -7.89
N LYS A 160 -10.57 31.09 -8.51
CA LYS A 160 -9.30 31.60 -9.05
C LYS A 160 -8.15 31.51 -8.05
N GLN A 161 -8.38 31.91 -6.79
CA GLN A 161 -7.33 31.87 -5.76
C GLN A 161 -6.80 30.45 -5.50
N VAL A 162 -7.68 29.44 -5.44
CA VAL A 162 -7.29 28.05 -5.21
C VAL A 162 -6.52 27.52 -6.42
N ILE A 163 -6.98 27.82 -7.63
CA ILE A 163 -6.33 27.44 -8.89
C ILE A 163 -4.93 28.07 -8.96
N ASP A 164 -4.81 29.37 -8.76
CA ASP A 164 -3.55 30.11 -8.80
C ASP A 164 -2.57 29.56 -7.74
N THR A 165 -3.03 29.35 -6.51
CA THR A 165 -2.20 28.78 -5.42
C THR A 165 -1.73 27.37 -5.74
N THR A 166 -2.60 26.52 -6.31
CA THR A 166 -2.27 25.14 -6.68
C THR A 166 -1.24 25.12 -7.82
N LEU A 167 -1.43 25.98 -8.82
CA LEU A 167 -0.49 26.13 -9.93
C LEU A 167 0.87 26.65 -9.45
N ASP A 168 0.89 27.68 -8.60
CA ASP A 168 2.12 28.24 -8.02
C ASP A 168 2.86 27.20 -7.17
N THR A 169 2.14 26.36 -6.44
CA THR A 169 2.72 25.26 -5.65
C THR A 169 3.29 24.16 -6.55
N ALA A 170 2.54 23.76 -7.59
CA ALA A 170 2.96 22.74 -8.55
C ALA A 170 4.19 23.19 -9.37
N LEU A 171 4.21 24.46 -9.77
CA LEU A 171 5.27 25.10 -10.55
C LEU A 171 6.46 25.59 -9.71
N CYS A 172 6.36 25.51 -8.38
CA CYS A 172 7.37 26.04 -7.45
C CYS A 172 7.61 27.54 -7.59
N PHE A 173 6.58 28.31 -7.95
CA PHE A 173 6.66 29.78 -8.02
C PHE A 173 6.47 30.44 -6.65
N SER A 174 5.88 29.73 -5.68
CA SER A 174 5.80 30.19 -4.29
C SER A 174 6.98 29.69 -3.45
N THR A 175 7.78 30.62 -2.94
CA THR A 175 8.69 30.41 -1.81
C THR A 175 7.92 30.62 -0.51
N SER A 176 7.87 29.62 0.36
CA SER A 176 7.12 29.67 1.61
C SER A 176 7.71 30.71 2.59
N SER A 177 7.03 31.83 2.80
CA SER A 177 7.28 32.74 3.93
C SER A 177 5.98 33.09 4.65
N GLY A 178 5.18 32.08 4.99
CA GLY A 178 3.94 32.24 5.74
C GLY A 178 3.58 31.00 6.59
N PRO A 179 2.82 31.17 7.68
CA PRO A 179 2.54 30.11 8.67
C PRO A 179 1.56 29.01 8.21
N SER A 180 1.03 29.11 6.98
CA SER A 180 0.09 28.13 6.40
C SER A 180 0.55 27.62 5.03
N ALA A 181 1.84 27.73 4.74
CA ALA A 181 2.39 27.37 3.43
C ALA A 181 2.40 25.85 3.23
N VAL A 182 1.69 25.38 2.21
CA VAL A 182 1.87 24.03 1.67
C VAL A 182 3.30 23.99 1.11
N PRO A 183 4.16 23.05 1.54
CA PRO A 183 5.53 22.96 1.03
C PRO A 183 5.48 22.78 -0.49
N SER A 184 6.28 23.55 -1.22
CA SER A 184 6.38 23.42 -2.68
C SER A 184 6.73 21.98 -3.06
N SER A 185 6.33 21.54 -4.25
CA SER A 185 6.66 20.19 -4.73
C SER A 185 8.17 19.93 -4.68
N MET A 186 9.00 20.95 -4.94
CA MET A 186 10.46 20.90 -4.81
C MET A 186 10.95 20.83 -3.35
N GLU A 187 10.31 21.50 -2.40
CA GLU A 187 10.63 21.36 -0.97
C GLU A 187 10.27 19.96 -0.46
N LEU A 188 9.13 19.41 -0.88
CA LEU A 188 8.78 18.00 -0.64
C LEU A 188 9.83 17.05 -1.24
N PHE A 189 10.23 17.26 -2.50
CA PHE A 189 11.26 16.45 -3.12
C PHE A 189 12.64 16.59 -2.44
N LYS A 190 13.02 17.79 -2.00
CA LYS A 190 14.26 18.02 -1.23
C LYS A 190 14.20 17.37 0.15
N MET A 191 13.09 17.50 0.86
CA MET A 191 12.87 16.87 2.16
C MET A 191 12.94 15.33 2.07
N MET A 192 12.51 14.77 0.93
CA MET A 192 12.59 13.34 0.63
C MET A 192 13.89 12.92 -0.08
N GLY A 193 14.86 13.82 -0.26
CA GLY A 193 16.15 13.52 -0.93
C GLY A 193 16.05 13.19 -2.42
N LEU A 194 14.91 13.44 -3.05
CA LEU A 194 14.63 13.17 -4.46
C LEU A 194 15.06 14.28 -5.40
N ASP A 195 15.38 15.47 -4.88
CA ASP A 195 15.69 16.66 -5.65
C ASP A 195 16.72 16.40 -6.76
N LYS A 196 17.75 15.59 -6.52
CA LYS A 196 18.79 15.24 -7.51
C LYS A 196 18.35 14.25 -8.60
N LEU A 197 17.21 13.58 -8.44
CA LEU A 197 16.65 12.61 -9.38
C LEU A 197 15.52 13.21 -10.23
N VAL A 198 14.77 14.19 -9.68
CA VAL A 198 13.66 14.88 -10.37
C VAL A 198 14.07 16.21 -11.03
N THR A 199 15.31 16.68 -10.82
CA THR A 199 15.82 18.00 -11.30
C THR A 199 16.17 18.11 -12.78
N LEU A 200 15.90 17.10 -13.62
CA LEU A 200 16.21 17.19 -15.05
C LEU A 200 15.00 16.82 -15.91
N PRO A 201 14.66 17.72 -16.85
CA PRO A 201 13.49 18.60 -16.75
C PRO A 201 12.21 17.85 -16.36
N PHE A 202 11.25 18.53 -15.73
CA PHE A 202 9.89 18.00 -15.53
C PHE A 202 9.40 17.38 -16.85
N ARG A 203 9.32 16.05 -16.92
CA ARG A 203 8.94 15.33 -18.14
C ARG A 203 7.44 15.45 -18.43
N GLU A 204 6.70 16.17 -17.59
CA GLU A 204 5.25 16.28 -17.62
C GLU A 204 4.80 17.74 -17.65
N HIS A 205 3.63 17.97 -18.23
CA HIS A 205 2.97 19.26 -18.18
C HIS A 205 2.71 19.61 -16.70
N PRO A 206 2.98 20.85 -16.23
CA PRO A 206 2.78 21.23 -14.83
C PRO A 206 1.36 21.00 -14.28
N LEU A 207 0.35 20.97 -15.15
CA LEU A 207 -1.02 20.55 -14.81
C LEU A 207 -1.10 19.12 -14.27
N ASN A 208 -0.15 18.23 -14.57
CA ASN A 208 -0.14 16.89 -14.01
C ASN A 208 0.32 16.90 -12.53
N ALA A 209 1.15 17.87 -12.14
CA ALA A 209 1.60 18.01 -10.76
C ALA A 209 0.53 18.63 -9.84
N THR A 210 -0.45 19.35 -10.38
CA THR A 210 -1.56 19.90 -9.58
C THR A 210 -2.40 18.80 -8.96
N GLY A 211 -2.62 17.68 -9.68
CA GLY A 211 -3.31 16.51 -9.14
C GLY A 211 -2.60 15.92 -7.92
N TYR A 212 -1.26 15.92 -7.90
CA TYR A 212 -0.49 15.44 -6.75
C TYR A 212 -0.58 16.37 -5.54
N VAL A 213 -0.58 17.70 -5.77
CA VAL A 213 -0.80 18.70 -4.71
C VAL A 213 -2.19 18.53 -4.11
N LEU A 214 -3.22 18.50 -4.94
CA LEU A 214 -4.60 18.30 -4.50
C LEU A 214 -4.79 16.94 -3.83
N ALA A 215 -4.11 15.90 -4.31
CA ALA A 215 -4.15 14.60 -3.68
C ALA A 215 -3.69 14.62 -2.22
N HIS A 216 -2.63 15.37 -1.89
CA HIS A 216 -2.20 15.51 -0.49
C HIS A 216 -3.20 16.24 0.39
N VAL A 217 -3.96 17.18 -0.18
CA VAL A 217 -5.04 17.89 0.53
C VAL A 217 -6.23 16.97 0.76
N TYR A 218 -6.63 16.20 -0.25
CA TYR A 218 -7.92 15.51 -0.27
C TYR A 218 -7.87 14.01 0.03
N LYS A 219 -6.70 13.36 0.04
CA LYS A 219 -6.59 11.89 0.28
C LYS A 219 -7.24 11.44 1.58
N GLN A 220 -7.19 12.27 2.63
CA GLN A 220 -7.74 11.92 3.93
C GLN A 220 -9.27 11.72 3.86
N HIS A 221 -9.97 12.51 3.04
CA HIS A 221 -11.42 12.33 2.86
C HIS A 221 -11.77 10.97 2.27
N TRP A 222 -10.97 10.48 1.33
CA TRP A 222 -11.15 9.14 0.78
C TRP A 222 -10.82 8.06 1.82
N ILE A 223 -9.71 8.20 2.54
CA ILE A 223 -9.31 7.27 3.61
C ILE A 223 -10.43 7.18 4.65
N ASP A 224 -10.93 8.31 5.14
CA ASP A 224 -12.00 8.36 6.13
C ASP A 224 -13.29 7.72 5.59
N HIS A 225 -13.63 7.97 4.32
CA HIS A 225 -14.79 7.35 3.68
C HIS A 225 -14.64 5.83 3.60
N PHE A 226 -13.50 5.35 3.12
CA PHE A 226 -13.18 3.93 3.02
C PHE A 226 -13.20 3.24 4.39
N MET A 227 -12.54 3.81 5.39
CA MET A 227 -12.49 3.23 6.73
C MET A 227 -13.88 3.25 7.41
N LYS A 228 -14.61 4.36 7.31
CA LYS A 228 -15.95 4.47 7.87
C LYS A 228 -16.94 3.48 7.27
N THR A 229 -16.86 3.23 5.96
CA THR A 229 -17.72 2.25 5.27
C THR A 229 -17.36 0.81 5.63
N GLY A 230 -16.10 0.57 6.01
CA GLY A 230 -15.66 -0.73 6.52
C GLY A 230 -16.07 -1.06 7.95
N GLU A 231 -16.56 -0.09 8.72
CA GLU A 231 -17.04 -0.30 10.10
C GLU A 231 -18.18 -1.33 10.10
N LEU A 232 -18.12 -2.25 11.07
CA LEU A 232 -19.09 -3.32 11.14
C LEU A 232 -20.44 -2.81 11.68
N THR A 233 -21.38 -2.54 10.78
CA THR A 233 -22.77 -2.23 11.12
C THR A 233 -23.59 -3.49 11.41
N GLY A 234 -24.71 -3.38 12.12
CA GLY A 234 -25.62 -4.51 12.36
C GLY A 234 -26.14 -5.15 11.05
N THR A 235 -26.38 -4.33 10.02
CA THR A 235 -26.75 -4.82 8.68
C THR A 235 -25.61 -5.59 8.03
N ALA A 236 -24.35 -5.15 8.20
CA ALA A 236 -23.19 -5.88 7.70
C ALA A 236 -22.98 -7.21 8.43
N ALA A 237 -23.07 -7.23 9.75
CA ALA A 237 -23.01 -8.45 10.55
C ALA A 237 -24.09 -9.47 10.12
N PHE A 238 -25.32 -9.02 9.91
CA PHE A 238 -26.41 -9.88 9.40
C PHE A 238 -26.09 -10.48 8.02
N ARG A 239 -25.54 -9.69 7.09
CA ARG A 239 -25.16 -10.17 5.75
C ARG A 239 -23.98 -11.15 5.78
N LEU A 240 -23.01 -10.93 6.66
CA LEU A 240 -21.86 -11.80 6.84
C LEU A 240 -22.29 -13.15 7.42
N GLY A 241 -23.29 -13.18 8.30
CA GLY A 241 -23.85 -14.41 8.84
C GLY A 241 -22.77 -15.25 9.52
N ALA A 242 -22.56 -16.48 9.07
CA ALA A 242 -21.54 -17.37 9.62
C ALA A 242 -20.08 -16.93 9.34
N SER A 243 -19.86 -16.02 8.39
CA SER A 243 -18.53 -15.42 8.12
C SER A 243 -18.19 -14.29 9.09
N TYR A 244 -19.12 -13.89 9.96
CA TYR A 244 -18.85 -12.96 11.06
C TYR A 244 -18.43 -13.75 12.30
N THR A 245 -17.23 -13.48 12.80
CA THR A 245 -16.60 -14.15 13.93
C THR A 245 -16.05 -13.11 14.92
N PRO A 246 -15.74 -13.50 16.17
CA PRO A 246 -15.03 -12.62 17.10
C PRO A 246 -13.69 -12.12 16.56
N SER A 247 -13.02 -12.91 15.72
CA SER A 247 -11.69 -12.64 15.17
C SER A 247 -11.70 -11.76 13.92
N ASN A 248 -12.86 -11.38 13.39
CA ASN A 248 -12.97 -10.46 12.26
C ASN A 248 -14.05 -9.39 12.45
N ASN A 249 -14.35 -9.01 13.69
CA ASN A 249 -15.38 -8.02 14.03
C ASN A 249 -14.87 -6.58 14.12
N GLY A 250 -13.56 -6.38 14.13
CA GLY A 250 -12.91 -5.09 14.28
C GLY A 250 -12.69 -4.39 12.95
N LEU A 251 -12.10 -3.22 13.00
CA LEU A 251 -11.46 -2.57 11.86
C LEU A 251 -10.37 -1.67 12.41
N GLN A 252 -9.14 -1.96 12.02
CA GLN A 252 -7.99 -1.19 12.44
C GLN A 252 -7.26 -0.68 11.20
N MET A 253 -6.96 0.62 11.19
CA MET A 253 -6.18 1.28 10.16
C MET A 253 -4.69 1.12 10.48
N ASP A 254 -3.89 0.72 9.50
CA ASP A 254 -2.44 0.85 9.59
C ASP A 254 -2.00 2.00 8.69
N THR A 255 -1.10 1.76 7.74
CA THR A 255 -0.51 2.81 6.95
C THR A 255 -1.34 3.09 5.69
N MET A 256 -1.56 4.38 5.43
CA MET A 256 -2.39 4.89 4.34
C MET A 256 -1.64 6.03 3.61
N ASP A 257 -0.75 5.67 2.68
CA ASP A 257 0.23 6.59 2.10
C ASP A 257 0.05 6.80 0.60
N LEU A 258 0.19 8.05 0.17
CA LEU A 258 0.23 8.39 -1.24
C LEU A 258 1.58 7.96 -1.80
N SER A 259 1.56 7.27 -2.93
CA SER A 259 2.75 6.82 -3.62
C SER A 259 3.64 8.00 -3.98
N MET A 260 4.94 7.87 -3.73
CA MET A 260 5.90 8.88 -4.13
C MET A 260 5.99 8.98 -5.67
N PRO A 261 6.05 10.20 -6.23
CA PRO A 261 6.33 10.41 -7.64
C PRO A 261 7.68 9.79 -7.98
N SER A 262 7.69 8.93 -9.00
CA SER A 262 8.90 8.25 -9.46
C SER A 262 9.42 8.93 -10.73
N PRO A 263 10.74 9.07 -10.92
CA PRO A 263 11.29 9.54 -12.19
C PRO A 263 11.00 8.60 -13.38
N LEU A 264 10.57 7.37 -13.10
CA LEU A 264 10.23 6.34 -14.09
C LEU A 264 8.72 6.20 -14.34
N TYR A 265 7.87 6.75 -13.47
CA TYR A 265 6.42 6.63 -13.56
C TYR A 265 5.75 8.00 -13.39
N ARG A 266 4.87 8.33 -14.33
CA ARG A 266 4.06 9.56 -14.33
C ARG A 266 3.40 9.76 -12.96
N THR A 267 3.32 11.01 -12.49
CA THR A 267 2.78 11.39 -11.17
C THR A 267 1.71 10.42 -10.65
N SER A 268 2.11 9.52 -9.75
CA SER A 268 1.22 8.48 -9.26
C SER A 268 0.37 9.05 -8.14
N LEU A 269 -0.93 9.18 -8.38
CA LEU A 269 -1.91 9.48 -7.34
C LEU A 269 -2.33 8.21 -6.59
N THR A 270 -1.60 7.11 -6.75
CA THR A 270 -1.92 5.83 -6.10
C THR A 270 -1.84 5.96 -4.59
N LEU A 271 -2.91 5.59 -3.90
CA LEU A 271 -2.96 5.52 -2.44
C LEU A 271 -2.77 4.07 -2.00
N TYR A 272 -1.64 3.77 -1.36
CA TYR A 272 -1.36 2.47 -0.76
C TYR A 272 -1.99 2.40 0.63
N MET A 273 -2.60 1.26 0.92
CA MET A 273 -3.45 1.09 2.11
C MET A 273 -3.18 -0.26 2.77
N SER A 274 -3.12 -0.24 4.10
CA SER A 274 -3.01 -1.43 4.93
C SER A 274 -3.98 -1.36 6.12
N TRP A 275 -4.65 -2.47 6.41
CA TRP A 275 -5.66 -2.56 7.46
C TRP A 275 -5.86 -4.00 7.93
N CYS A 276 -6.52 -4.16 9.08
CA CYS A 276 -6.92 -5.46 9.60
C CYS A 276 -8.35 -5.42 10.15
N TYR A 277 -9.01 -6.58 10.17
CA TYR A 277 -10.34 -6.77 10.77
C TYR A 277 -10.30 -7.49 12.12
N ASP A 278 -9.14 -8.03 12.50
CA ASP A 278 -8.94 -8.66 13.80
C ASP A 278 -8.77 -7.56 14.85
N PRO A 279 -9.61 -7.50 15.90
CA PRO A 279 -9.49 -6.51 16.97
C PRO A 279 -8.30 -6.75 17.90
N GLU A 280 -7.73 -7.95 17.91
CA GLU A 280 -6.62 -8.35 18.80
C GLU A 280 -5.26 -8.13 18.13
N LEU A 281 -5.21 -8.14 16.79
CA LEU A 281 -3.98 -7.88 16.03
C LEU A 281 -3.54 -6.42 16.19
N ARG A 282 -2.34 -6.19 16.69
CA ARG A 282 -1.80 -4.82 16.86
C ARG A 282 -1.08 -4.36 15.60
N LEU A 283 -1.52 -3.23 15.05
CA LEU A 283 -0.96 -2.68 13.80
C LEU A 283 0.31 -1.86 14.01
N GLN A 284 0.48 -1.15 15.14
CA GLN A 284 1.73 -0.44 15.46
C GLN A 284 1.99 -0.37 16.97
N GLY A 285 3.25 -0.61 17.38
CA GLY A 285 3.72 -0.34 18.74
C GLY A 285 4.66 -1.38 19.37
N ALA A 286 5.75 -1.76 18.71
CA ALA A 286 6.95 -2.19 19.40
C ALA A 286 8.16 -1.59 18.68
N ASN A 287 9.10 -1.03 19.43
CA ASN A 287 10.39 -0.55 18.92
C ASN A 287 11.28 -1.68 18.37
N ASN A 288 10.69 -2.82 18.03
CA ASN A 288 11.34 -4.02 17.58
C ASN A 288 10.48 -4.67 16.48
N PRO A 289 10.96 -4.67 15.22
CA PRO A 289 10.27 -5.32 14.10
C PRO A 289 10.01 -6.83 14.32
N LEU A 290 10.72 -7.46 15.27
CA LEU A 290 10.59 -8.87 15.61
C LEU A 290 9.39 -9.21 16.52
N GLU A 291 8.56 -8.24 16.89
CA GLU A 291 7.36 -8.45 17.73
C GLU A 291 6.04 -8.39 16.94
N LEU A 292 6.08 -8.10 15.64
CA LEU A 292 4.93 -8.29 14.77
C LEU A 292 4.74 -9.78 14.50
N GLY A 293 3.60 -10.34 14.90
CA GLY A 293 3.24 -11.75 14.67
C GLY A 293 3.91 -12.78 15.58
N ALA A 294 5.00 -12.47 16.27
CA ALA A 294 5.78 -13.45 17.05
C ALA A 294 5.14 -13.93 18.37
N ALA A 295 3.98 -13.39 18.78
CA ALA A 295 3.31 -13.82 20.00
C ALA A 295 2.73 -15.23 19.88
N THR A 296 2.30 -15.64 18.68
CA THR A 296 1.76 -16.98 18.44
C THR A 296 2.85 -18.03 18.29
N ASP A 297 3.99 -17.70 17.66
CA ASP A 297 5.06 -18.70 17.41
C ASP A 297 5.94 -19.01 18.62
N LYS A 298 6.17 -18.04 19.52
CA LYS A 298 6.94 -18.30 20.75
C LYS A 298 6.20 -19.21 21.73
N ASP A 299 4.89 -19.05 21.85
CA ASP A 299 4.08 -19.87 22.75
C ASP A 299 3.88 -21.28 22.18
N LEU A 300 3.72 -21.42 20.86
CA LEU A 300 3.62 -22.73 20.19
C LEU A 300 4.93 -23.53 20.23
N MET A 301 6.07 -22.86 20.05
CA MET A 301 7.40 -23.48 20.19
C MET A 301 7.74 -23.82 21.64
N ALA A 302 7.34 -22.97 22.60
CA ALA A 302 7.54 -23.24 24.03
C ALA A 302 6.71 -24.43 24.52
N ASP A 303 5.50 -24.63 23.99
CA ASP A 303 4.70 -25.83 24.30
C ASP A 303 5.22 -27.09 23.61
N MET A 304 5.75 -27.03 22.38
CA MET A 304 6.41 -28.18 21.75
C MET A 304 7.69 -28.62 22.48
N LEU A 305 8.44 -27.68 23.07
CA LEU A 305 9.66 -27.97 23.84
C LEU A 305 9.40 -28.54 25.25
N LYS A 306 8.15 -28.51 25.75
CA LYS A 306 7.78 -29.19 27.01
C LYS A 306 7.62 -30.70 26.86
N TYR A 307 7.54 -31.21 25.63
CA TYR A 307 7.34 -32.63 25.31
C TYR A 307 8.58 -33.29 24.68
N LEU A 308 9.74 -32.62 24.74
CA LEU A 308 11.08 -33.16 24.45
C LEU A 308 11.91 -33.20 25.73
#